data_AF-A0A850QTV1-F1
#
_entry.id   AF-A0A850QTV1-F1
#
_cell.length_a   1.000
_cell.length_b   1.000
_cell.length_c   1.000
_cell.angle_alpha   90.00
_cell.angle_beta   90.00
_cell.angle_gamma   90.00
#
_symmetry.space_group_name_H-M   'P 1'
#
loop_
_entity.id
_entity.type
_entity.pdbx_description
1 polymer ?
#
loop_
_entity_poly.entity_id
_entity_poly.type
_entity_poly.pdbx_seq_one_letter_code
_entity_poly.pdbx_strand_id
1 'polypeptide(L)'
;TGRISAQSVKSLIVEDNGSGISDFQKLLTLAESGWDENVSQVEKPFGIGWFSTLFSAQSVTIESAGKSCHLVSKDVLDMKPVKLTSVQDTGFTRIHLLGVDFDLLPEFSTVIM
;
A
#
# COMPACT_ATOMS: atom_id res chain seq x y z
N THR A 1 -2.92 -1.58 41.45
CA THR A 1 -4.06 -1.93 40.58
C THR A 1 -3.72 -1.50 39.17
N GLY A 2 -3.48 -2.44 38.24
CA GLY A 2 -3.15 -2.10 36.86
C GLY A 2 -4.42 -1.79 36.07
N ARG A 3 -4.47 -0.67 35.36
CA ARG A 3 -5.51 -0.40 34.35
C ARG A 3 -4.99 -0.89 33.01
N ILE A 4 -5.75 -1.76 32.36
CA ILE A 4 -5.55 -2.07 30.94
C ILE A 4 -6.46 -1.12 30.17
N SER A 5 -5.88 -0.27 29.33
CA SER A 5 -6.63 0.50 28.33
C SER A 5 -6.35 -0.09 26.96
N ALA A 6 -7.39 -0.60 26.30
CA ALA A 6 -7.31 -0.93 24.88
C ALA A 6 -7.50 0.35 24.07
N GLN A 7 -6.58 0.64 23.16
CA GLN A 7 -6.71 1.74 22.21
C GLN A 7 -7.11 1.17 20.86
N SER A 8 -8.16 1.73 20.25
CA SER A 8 -8.59 1.30 18.91
C SER A 8 -7.55 1.72 17.87
N VAL A 9 -7.09 0.77 17.06
CA VAL A 9 -6.14 1.02 15.98
C VAL A 9 -6.93 1.41 14.72
N LYS A 10 -6.60 2.55 14.12
CA LYS A 10 -7.22 3.02 12.87
C LYS A 10 -6.73 2.17 11.70
N SER A 11 -7.64 1.76 10.81
CA SER A 11 -7.31 0.98 9.62
C SER A 11 -8.06 1.48 8.39
N LEU A 12 -7.48 1.32 7.21
CA LEU A 12 -8.09 1.61 5.92
C LEU A 12 -7.85 0.43 4.98
N ILE A 13 -8.90 -0.02 4.29
CA ILE A 13 -8.80 -1.06 3.25
C ILE A 13 -9.23 -0.42 1.93
N VAL A 14 -8.38 -0.57 0.92
CA VAL A 14 -8.68 -0.21 -0.47
C VAL A 14 -8.71 -1.49 -1.29
N GLU A 15 -9.76 -1.70 -2.07
CA GLU A 15 -9.91 -2.83 -2.98
C GLU A 15 -10.14 -2.32 -4.40
N ASP A 16 -9.42 -2.91 -5.35
CA ASP A 16 -9.53 -2.64 -6.77
C ASP A 16 -9.64 -3.97 -7.53
N ASN A 17 -10.45 -4.00 -8.60
CA ASN A 17 -10.66 -5.16 -9.45
C ASN A 17 -9.96 -5.04 -10.82
N GLY A 18 -8.87 -4.26 -10.89
CA GLY A 18 -8.01 -4.14 -12.05
C GLY A 18 -7.15 -5.37 -12.31
N SER A 19 -6.13 -5.22 -13.15
CA SER A 19 -5.25 -6.32 -13.58
C SER A 19 -4.29 -6.84 -12.51
N GLY A 20 -4.19 -6.15 -11.37
CA GLY A 20 -3.37 -6.53 -10.23
C GLY A 20 -1.88 -6.22 -10.35
N ILE A 21 -1.14 -6.62 -9.33
CA ILE A 21 0.28 -6.35 -9.14
C ILE A 21 1.03 -7.68 -9.31
N SER A 22 1.55 -7.92 -10.50
CA SER A 22 2.33 -9.13 -10.80
C SER A 22 3.77 -9.05 -10.29
N ASP A 23 4.33 -7.84 -10.28
CA ASP A 23 5.69 -7.51 -9.85
C ASP A 23 5.67 -6.53 -8.67
N PHE A 24 5.74 -7.09 -7.47
CA PHE A 24 5.75 -6.33 -6.21
C PHE A 24 7.03 -5.51 -6.01
N GLN A 25 8.12 -5.83 -6.71
CA GLN A 25 9.36 -5.06 -6.58
C GLN A 25 9.16 -3.63 -7.07
N LYS A 26 8.33 -3.42 -8.10
CA LYS A 26 7.99 -2.09 -8.65
C LYS A 26 7.35 -1.15 -7.64
N LEU A 27 6.72 -1.67 -6.59
CA LEU A 27 6.19 -0.84 -5.50
C LEU A 27 7.31 -0.16 -4.69
N LEU A 28 8.48 -0.79 -4.61
CA LEU A 28 9.60 -0.33 -3.79
C LEU A 28 10.74 0.26 -4.62
N THR A 29 10.67 0.13 -5.94
CA THR A 29 11.58 0.82 -6.87
C THR A 29 11.16 2.27 -7.02
N LEU A 30 11.93 3.19 -6.45
CA LEU A 30 11.78 4.63 -6.70
C LEU A 30 11.85 4.91 -8.21
N ALA A 31 10.81 5.58 -8.72
CA ALA A 31 10.74 6.18 -10.07
C ALA A 31 10.53 5.25 -11.29
N GLU A 32 10.01 4.03 -11.12
CA GLU A 32 9.47 3.25 -12.25
C GLU A 32 7.94 3.11 -12.16
N SER A 33 7.21 4.00 -12.84
CA SER A 33 5.77 3.86 -13.01
C SER A 33 5.53 2.81 -14.09
N GLY A 34 5.15 1.58 -13.71
CA GLY A 34 4.86 0.47 -14.64
C GLY A 34 3.66 0.68 -15.59
N TRP A 35 3.28 1.93 -15.85
CA TRP A 35 2.18 2.37 -16.69
C TRP A 35 2.66 2.57 -18.14
N ASP A 36 1.76 2.41 -19.10
CA ASP A 36 2.03 2.70 -20.51
C ASP A 36 2.67 4.09 -20.65
N GLU A 37 3.59 4.22 -21.59
CA GLU A 37 4.44 5.40 -21.79
C GLU A 37 3.59 6.65 -22.04
N ASN A 38 2.44 6.48 -22.70
CA ASN A 38 1.45 7.56 -22.90
C ASN A 38 0.81 8.03 -21.59
N VAL A 39 0.52 7.13 -20.64
CA VAL A 39 -0.10 7.47 -19.36
C VAL A 39 0.92 8.10 -18.41
N SER A 40 2.16 7.58 -18.42
CA SER A 40 3.26 8.09 -17.60
C SER A 40 3.59 9.56 -17.92
N GLN A 41 3.52 9.97 -19.19
CA GLN A 41 3.80 11.36 -19.61
C GLN A 41 2.68 12.34 -19.22
N VAL A 42 1.43 11.90 -19.20
CA VAL A 42 0.26 12.74 -18.92
C VAL A 42 0.04 12.89 -17.41
N GLU A 43 0.10 11.79 -16.67
CA GLU A 43 -0.29 11.77 -15.25
C GLU A 43 0.88 11.92 -14.28
N LYS A 44 2.12 11.74 -14.74
CA LYS A 44 3.34 11.80 -13.90
C LYS A 44 3.22 11.00 -12.58
N PRO A 45 2.77 9.72 -12.61
CA PRO A 45 2.55 8.95 -11.39
C PRO A 45 3.89 8.45 -10.83
N PHE A 46 4.68 9.33 -10.21
CA PHE A 46 6.01 9.02 -9.69
C PHE A 46 5.98 8.19 -8.39
N GLY A 47 5.11 7.19 -8.24
CA GLY A 47 5.03 6.35 -7.03
C GLY A 47 4.74 7.11 -5.72
N ILE A 48 4.55 8.43 -5.77
CA ILE A 48 4.37 9.32 -4.61
C ILE A 48 3.13 8.92 -3.82
N GLY A 49 2.05 8.55 -4.52
CA GLY A 49 0.82 8.07 -3.89
C GLY A 49 1.05 6.80 -3.08
N TRP A 50 1.79 5.83 -3.61
CA TRP A 50 2.15 4.61 -2.88
C TRP A 50 3.03 4.92 -1.66
N PHE A 51 4.11 5.70 -1.82
CA PHE A 51 5.00 6.04 -0.69
C PHE A 51 4.27 6.78 0.44
N SER A 52 3.25 7.59 0.13
CA SER A 52 2.42 8.24 1.17
C SER A 52 1.76 7.25 2.13
N THR A 53 1.44 6.03 1.68
CA THR A 53 0.88 4.96 2.54
C THR A 53 1.89 4.48 3.58
N LEU A 54 3.18 4.43 3.24
CA LEU A 54 4.25 4.06 4.16
C LEU A 54 4.51 5.16 5.20
N PHE A 55 4.29 6.43 4.86
CA PHE A 55 4.44 7.53 5.82
C PHE A 55 3.22 7.72 6.73
N SER A 56 2.02 7.31 6.27
CA SER A 56 0.75 7.51 6.99
C SER A 56 0.29 6.27 7.76
N ALA A 57 0.86 5.09 7.55
CA ALA A 57 0.46 3.87 8.25
C ALA A 57 1.64 3.23 9.00
N GLN A 58 1.35 2.50 10.07
CA GLN A 58 2.35 1.69 10.79
C GLN A 58 2.77 0.47 9.97
N SER A 59 1.81 -0.15 9.28
CA SER A 59 2.06 -1.27 8.39
C SER A 59 1.06 -1.32 7.24
N VAL A 60 1.47 -1.91 6.12
CA VAL A 60 0.65 -2.12 4.94
C VAL A 60 0.70 -3.59 4.55
N THR A 61 -0.46 -4.21 4.35
CA THR A 61 -0.57 -5.54 3.74
C THR A 61 -1.15 -5.40 2.34
N ILE A 62 -0.52 -6.03 1.37
CA ILE A 62 -0.99 -6.05 -0.02
C ILE A 62 -1.29 -7.51 -0.39
N GLU A 63 -2.43 -7.75 -1.01
CA GLU A 63 -2.83 -9.03 -1.62
C GLU A 63 -3.22 -8.75 -3.07
N SER A 64 -2.56 -9.40 -4.02
CA SER A 64 -2.86 -9.22 -5.45
C SER A 64 -2.28 -10.37 -6.27
N ALA A 65 -3.00 -10.81 -7.30
CA ALA A 65 -2.57 -11.84 -8.26
C ALA A 65 -1.96 -13.10 -7.60
N GLY A 66 -2.62 -13.59 -6.54
CA GLY A 66 -2.18 -14.79 -5.79
C GLY A 66 -0.91 -14.60 -4.95
N LYS A 67 -0.47 -13.36 -4.72
CA LYS A 67 0.68 -13.01 -3.88
C LYS A 67 0.27 -12.06 -2.77
N SER A 68 1.01 -12.10 -1.67
CA SER A 68 0.88 -11.16 -0.57
C SER A 68 2.23 -10.74 -0.02
N CYS A 69 2.32 -9.49 0.43
CA CYS A 69 3.40 -9.02 1.28
C CYS A 69 2.85 -8.24 2.47
N HIS A 70 3.51 -8.39 3.61
CA HIS A 70 3.30 -7.53 4.77
C HIS A 70 4.51 -6.62 4.95
N LEU A 71 4.23 -5.32 5.06
CA LEU A 71 5.21 -4.25 5.12
C LEU A 71 5.08 -3.55 6.46
N VAL A 72 6.13 -3.58 7.27
CA VAL A 72 6.26 -2.63 8.38
C VAL A 72 6.89 -1.37 7.82
N SER A 73 6.19 -0.24 7.90
CA SER A 73 6.58 0.97 7.17
C SER A 73 8.00 1.42 7.50
N LYS A 74 8.38 1.40 8.78
CA LYS A 74 9.74 1.71 9.22
C LYS A 74 10.78 0.78 8.60
N ASP A 75 10.50 -0.51 8.54
CA ASP A 75 11.44 -1.50 7.99
C ASP A 75 11.64 -1.31 6.50
N VAL A 76 10.58 -0.99 5.77
CA VAL A 76 10.65 -0.68 4.33
C VAL A 76 11.43 0.61 4.08
N LEU A 77 11.18 1.66 4.87
CA LEU A 77 11.92 2.92 4.78
C LEU A 77 13.41 2.76 5.17
N ASP A 78 13.72 1.82 6.05
CA ASP A 78 15.09 1.39 6.40
C ASP A 78 15.69 0.42 5.34
N MET A 79 15.03 0.23 4.20
CA MET A 79 15.46 -0.62 3.08
C MET A 79 15.65 -2.11 3.46
N LYS A 80 14.89 -2.60 4.45
CA LYS A 80 14.94 -4.01 4.83
C LYS A 80 14.23 -4.89 3.78
N PRO A 81 14.68 -6.14 3.59
CA PRO A 81 14.05 -7.07 2.66
C PRO A 81 12.58 -7.33 3.01
N VAL A 82 11.74 -7.39 1.99
CA VAL A 82 10.32 -7.73 2.11
C VAL A 82 10.10 -9.17 1.67
N LYS A 83 9.31 -9.91 2.46
CA LYS A 83 8.94 -11.28 2.13
C LYS A 83 7.63 -11.31 1.33
N LEU A 84 7.67 -12.02 0.20
CA LEU A 84 6.49 -12.39 -0.57
C LEU A 84 6.01 -13.79 -0.17
N THR A 85 4.70 -13.96 -0.11
CA THR A 85 4.04 -15.24 0.15
C THR A 85 2.94 -15.48 -0.88
N SER A 86 2.75 -16.74 -1.27
CA SER A 86 1.60 -17.12 -2.10
C SER A 86 0.32 -17.15 -1.27
N VAL A 87 -0.78 -16.66 -1.84
CA VAL A 87 -2.13 -16.68 -1.26
C VAL A 87 -3.13 -17.09 -2.34
N GLN A 88 -4.37 -17.41 -1.95
CA GLN A 88 -5.43 -17.63 -2.93
C GLN A 88 -5.66 -16.35 -3.73
N ASP A 89 -5.67 -16.45 -5.06
CA ASP A 89 -6.07 -15.33 -5.91
C ASP A 89 -7.58 -15.11 -5.81
N THR A 90 -7.97 -13.91 -5.41
CA THR A 90 -9.37 -13.49 -5.26
C THR A 90 -9.87 -12.73 -6.48
N GLY A 91 -8.99 -12.38 -7.44
CA GLY A 91 -9.30 -11.48 -8.55
C GLY A 91 -9.34 -10.00 -8.17
N PHE A 92 -8.97 -9.65 -6.93
CA PHE A 92 -8.88 -8.27 -6.45
C PHE A 92 -7.45 -7.94 -6.01
N THR A 93 -7.09 -6.67 -6.13
CA THR A 93 -5.98 -6.08 -5.39
C THR A 93 -6.52 -5.46 -4.12
N ARG A 94 -6.07 -5.94 -2.96
CA ARG A 94 -6.43 -5.40 -1.66
C ARG A 94 -5.19 -4.80 -1.01
N ILE A 95 -5.31 -3.56 -0.56
CA ILE A 95 -4.30 -2.85 0.24
C ILE A 95 -4.92 -2.52 1.60
N HIS A 96 -4.36 -3.07 2.67
CA HIS A 96 -4.80 -2.85 4.04
C HIS A 96 -3.73 -2.07 4.80
N LEU A 97 -4.06 -0.83 5.16
CA LEU A 97 -3.24 0.03 5.99
C LEU A 97 -3.69 -0.09 7.45
N LEU A 98 -2.76 -0.34 8.36
CA LEU A 98 -3.00 -0.44 9.80
C LEU A 98 -2.23 0.64 10.55
N GLY A 99 -2.85 1.21 11.58
CA GLY A 99 -2.28 2.30 12.36
C GLY A 99 -2.23 3.61 11.57
N VAL A 100 -3.28 3.86 10.80
CA VAL A 100 -3.34 5.00 9.87
C VAL A 100 -3.48 6.32 10.62
N ASP A 101 -2.60 7.26 10.30
CA ASP A 101 -2.73 8.67 10.61
C ASP A 101 -3.35 9.40 9.41
N PHE A 102 -4.66 9.65 9.50
CA PHE A 102 -5.42 10.31 8.44
C PHE A 102 -5.03 11.78 8.25
N ASP A 103 -4.38 12.40 9.24
CA ASP A 103 -3.91 13.78 9.13
C ASP A 103 -2.63 13.87 8.27
N LEU A 104 -1.97 12.72 8.03
CA LEU A 104 -0.78 12.58 7.19
C LEU A 104 -1.06 11.99 5.82
N LEU A 105 -2.30 11.59 5.54
CA LEU A 105 -2.67 11.22 4.19
C LEU A 105 -2.72 12.51 3.35
N PRO A 106 -2.16 12.51 2.12
CA PRO A 106 -2.47 13.56 1.16
C PRO A 106 -3.99 13.67 1.05
N GLU A 107 -4.54 14.88 0.88
CA GLU A 107 -5.96 15.07 0.58
C GLU A 107 -6.30 14.41 -0.77
N PHE A 108 -6.48 13.10 -0.77
CA PHE A 108 -7.11 12.39 -1.87
C PHE A 108 -8.57 12.74 -1.79
N SER A 109 -8.96 13.78 -2.53
CA SER A 109 -10.36 14.06 -2.84
C SER A 109 -11.00 12.76 -3.31
N THR A 110 -11.94 12.26 -2.51
CA THR A 110 -12.95 11.26 -2.83
C THR A 110 -13.10 11.01 -4.34
N VAL A 111 -12.55 9.89 -4.83
CA VAL A 111 -13.07 9.26 -6.04
C VAL A 111 -13.76 7.99 -5.59
N ILE A 112 -15.05 8.17 -5.27
CA ILE A 112 -16.01 7.09 -5.37
C ILE A 112 -16.19 6.88 -6.88
N MET A 113 -15.81 5.71 -7.38
CA MET A 113 -16.44 5.13 -8.56
C MET A 113 -16.89 3.72 -8.20
#